data_AF-A0A961E4T3-F1
#
_entry.id   AF-A0A961E4T3-F1
#
_cell.length_a   1.000
_cell.length_b   1.000
_cell.length_c   1.000
_cell.angle_alpha   90.00
_cell.angle_beta   90.00
_cell.angle_gamma   90.00
#
_symmetry.space_group_name_H-M   'P 1'
#
loop_
_entity.id
_entity.type
_entity.pdbx_description
1 polymer ?
#
loop_
_entity_poly.entity_id
_entity_poly.type
_entity_poly.pdbx_seq_one_letter_code
_entity_poly.pdbx_strand_id
1 'polypeptide(L)'
;SGPAKPRRQRGATPQCRVCNAVLTTAPSIMLRRCESCSVDVDEALLARLKEWRLATARELNVPAYVVFTDNTLIAIAESLPADDAALVAIPGIGARKLEQFGADVLDLVRSRG
;
A
#
# COMPACT_ATOMS: atom_id res chain seq x y z
N SER A 1 -31.49 -20.66 36.08
CA SER A 1 -31.20 -19.47 35.26
C SER A 1 -29.70 -19.26 35.21
N GLY A 2 -29.06 -19.53 34.07
CA GLY A 2 -27.60 -19.40 33.89
C GLY A 2 -27.23 -18.09 33.17
N PRO A 3 -26.00 -17.58 33.30
CA PRO A 3 -25.57 -16.40 32.55
C PRO A 3 -25.04 -16.81 31.17
N ALA A 4 -25.53 -16.14 30.13
CA ALA A 4 -25.08 -16.30 28.75
C ALA A 4 -23.72 -15.62 28.54
N LYS A 5 -22.74 -16.34 27.96
CA LYS A 5 -21.44 -15.80 27.56
C LYS A 5 -21.58 -14.89 26.32
N PRO A 6 -20.84 -13.77 26.22
CA PRO A 6 -20.85 -12.94 25.02
C PRO A 6 -20.28 -13.72 23.82
N ARG A 7 -21.04 -13.74 22.72
CA ARG A 7 -20.62 -14.34 21.44
C ARG A 7 -19.40 -13.57 20.92
N ARG A 8 -18.26 -14.25 20.76
CA ARG A 8 -17.09 -13.75 20.05
C ARG A 8 -17.52 -13.25 18.66
N GLN A 9 -17.32 -11.97 18.40
CA GLN A 9 -17.53 -11.37 17.08
C GLN A 9 -16.60 -12.08 16.10
N ARG A 10 -17.16 -12.81 15.14
CA ARG A 10 -16.42 -13.35 13.99
C ARG A 10 -15.85 -12.15 13.23
N GLY A 11 -14.56 -12.20 12.91
CA GLY A 11 -13.83 -11.07 12.29
C GLY A 11 -14.62 -10.47 11.14
N ALA A 12 -14.75 -9.14 11.14
CA ALA A 12 -15.50 -8.41 10.14
C ALA A 12 -15.04 -8.79 8.72
N THR A 13 -15.98 -9.03 7.81
CA THR A 13 -15.67 -9.25 6.40
C THR A 13 -15.01 -8.00 5.84
N PRO A 14 -13.84 -8.09 5.20
CA PRO A 14 -13.17 -6.92 4.64
C PRO A 14 -14.06 -6.28 3.56
N GLN A 15 -14.33 -4.98 3.72
CA GLN A 15 -15.21 -4.20 2.84
C GLN A 15 -14.44 -3.08 2.17
N CYS A 16 -14.85 -2.76 0.94
CA CYS A 16 -14.36 -1.62 0.18
C CYS A 16 -14.67 -0.33 0.92
N ARG A 17 -13.67 0.50 1.19
CA ARG A 17 -13.88 1.82 1.82
C ARG A 17 -14.65 2.81 0.94
N VAL A 18 -14.72 2.55 -0.37
CA VAL A 18 -15.35 3.45 -1.35
C VAL A 18 -16.81 3.07 -1.61
N CYS A 19 -17.08 1.80 -1.93
CA CYS A 19 -18.42 1.33 -2.30
C CYS A 19 -19.05 0.34 -1.31
N ASN A 20 -18.37 0.02 -0.21
CA ASN A 20 -18.78 -0.96 0.80
C ASN A 20 -18.98 -2.41 0.30
N ALA A 21 -18.59 -2.72 -0.94
CA ALA A 21 -18.61 -4.09 -1.46
C ALA A 21 -17.67 -5.01 -0.67
N VAL A 22 -18.05 -6.27 -0.49
CA VAL A 22 -17.20 -7.29 0.14
C VAL A 22 -15.99 -7.56 -0.75
N LEU A 23 -14.79 -7.47 -0.16
CA LEU A 23 -13.53 -7.68 -0.86
C LEU A 23 -13.15 -9.15 -0.76
N THR A 24 -13.00 -9.80 -1.91
CA THR A 24 -12.75 -11.25 -1.99
C THR A 24 -11.36 -11.58 -2.51
N THR A 25 -10.68 -10.64 -3.16
CA THR A 25 -9.31 -10.83 -3.67
C THR A 25 -8.27 -10.25 -2.71
N ALA A 26 -7.12 -10.91 -2.60
CA ALA A 26 -6.00 -10.43 -1.80
C ALA A 26 -5.59 -8.97 -2.11
N PRO A 27 -5.41 -8.54 -3.37
CA PRO A 27 -5.10 -7.15 -3.69
C PRO A 27 -6.20 -6.20 -3.19
N SER A 28 -7.47 -6.53 -3.44
CA SER A 28 -8.59 -5.72 -3.00
C SER A 28 -8.63 -5.56 -1.48
N ILE A 29 -8.43 -6.66 -0.74
CA ILE A 29 -8.40 -6.67 0.74
C ILE A 29 -7.25 -5.82 1.28
N MET A 30 -6.04 -5.94 0.71
CA MET A 30 -4.87 -5.16 1.14
C MET A 30 -5.06 -3.66 0.88
N LEU A 31 -5.62 -3.31 -0.27
CA LEU A 31 -5.91 -1.93 -0.66
C LEU A 31 -7.16 -1.36 0.05
N ARG A 32 -7.91 -2.22 0.77
CA ARG A 32 -9.24 -1.93 1.32
C ARG A 32 -10.18 -1.28 0.29
N ARG A 33 -10.05 -1.66 -0.97
CA ARG A 33 -10.81 -1.10 -2.08
C ARG A 33 -10.98 -2.13 -3.20
N CYS A 34 -12.11 -2.07 -3.89
CA CYS A 34 -12.35 -2.86 -5.08
C CYS A 34 -11.54 -2.34 -6.28
N GLU A 35 -11.07 -3.23 -7.17
CA GLU A 35 -10.27 -2.85 -8.35
C GLU A 35 -10.99 -1.87 -9.29
N SER A 36 -12.33 -1.89 -9.34
CA SER A 36 -13.15 -1.00 -10.17
C SER A 36 -13.50 0.34 -9.51
N CYS A 37 -13.19 0.50 -8.22
CA CYS A 37 -13.40 1.74 -7.50
C CYS A 37 -12.15 2.60 -7.70
N SER A 38 -12.19 3.67 -8.50
CA SER A 38 -11.05 4.59 -8.57
C SER A 38 -11.06 5.55 -7.39
N VAL A 39 -9.89 5.72 -6.77
CA VAL A 39 -9.53 6.97 -6.09
C VAL A 39 -8.52 7.66 -7.00
N ASP A 40 -8.31 8.97 -6.80
CA ASP A 40 -7.32 9.75 -7.54
C ASP A 40 -5.91 9.18 -7.27
N VAL A 41 -5.50 8.21 -8.09
CA VAL A 41 -4.12 7.74 -8.15
C VAL A 41 -3.36 8.81 -8.92
N ASP A 42 -2.30 9.34 -8.32
CA ASP A 42 -1.38 10.18 -9.07
C ASP A 42 -0.61 9.29 -10.07
N GLU A 43 -1.08 9.24 -11.31
CA GLU A 43 -0.50 8.40 -12.37
C GLU A 43 0.94 8.79 -12.70
N ALA A 44 1.27 10.08 -12.60
CA ALA A 44 2.61 10.59 -12.85
C ALA A 44 3.58 10.13 -11.74
N LEU A 45 3.17 10.22 -10.47
CA LEU A 45 3.94 9.67 -9.35
C LEU A 45 4.09 8.15 -9.47
N LEU A 46 3.02 7.44 -9.83
CA LEU A 46 3.09 5.98 -10.00
C LEU A 46 4.08 5.57 -11.10
N ALA A 47 4.11 6.29 -12.22
CA ALA A 47 5.09 6.05 -13.28
C ALA A 47 6.54 6.26 -12.77
N ARG A 48 6.79 7.37 -12.07
CA ARG A 48 8.10 7.68 -11.47
C ARG A 48 8.54 6.65 -10.44
N LEU A 49 7.62 6.18 -9.60
CA LEU A 49 7.89 5.11 -8.64
C LEU A 49 8.25 3.79 -9.33
N LYS A 50 7.61 3.46 -10.46
CA LYS A 50 7.94 2.26 -11.25
C LYS A 50 9.34 2.36 -11.87
N GLU A 51 9.69 3.53 -12.41
CA GLU A 51 11.01 3.80 -12.98
C GLU A 51 12.11 3.73 -11.92
N TRP A 52 11.93 4.43 -10.80
CA TRP A 52 12.84 4.37 -9.65
C TRP A 52 13.03 2.94 -9.18
N ARG A 53 11.93 2.19 -8.97
CA ARG A 53 12.01 0.79 -8.55
C ARG A 53 12.84 -0.06 -9.51
N LEU A 54 12.70 0.14 -10.82
CA LEU A 54 13.46 -0.59 -11.82
C LEU A 54 14.95 -0.24 -11.76
N ALA A 55 15.30 1.03 -11.58
CA ALA A 55 16.67 1.48 -11.40
C ALA A 55 17.29 0.89 -10.13
N THR A 56 16.64 1.04 -8.98
CA THR A 56 17.10 0.51 -7.69
C THR A 56 17.26 -1.01 -7.73
N ALA A 57 16.32 -1.73 -8.35
CA ALA A 57 16.40 -3.18 -8.47
C ALA A 57 17.60 -3.63 -9.32
N ARG A 58 17.94 -2.88 -10.38
CA ARG A 58 19.13 -3.13 -11.19
C ARG A 58 20.40 -2.88 -10.39
N GLU A 59 20.47 -1.78 -9.63
CA GLU A 59 21.62 -1.46 -8.77
C GLU A 59 21.86 -2.54 -7.70
N LEU A 60 20.78 -3.05 -7.12
CA LEU A 60 20.81 -4.12 -6.12
C LEU A 60 20.95 -5.53 -6.73
N ASN A 61 20.91 -5.66 -8.06
CA ASN A 61 20.89 -6.92 -8.80
C ASN A 61 19.81 -7.91 -8.30
N VAL A 62 18.60 -7.41 -8.08
CA VAL A 62 17.44 -8.20 -7.64
C VAL A 62 16.23 -7.97 -8.57
N PRO A 63 15.24 -8.87 -8.59
CA PRO A 63 13.97 -8.62 -9.25
C PRO A 63 13.25 -7.40 -8.66
N ALA A 64 12.58 -6.60 -9.49
CA ALA A 64 11.93 -5.35 -9.06
C ALA A 64 10.91 -5.53 -7.93
N TYR A 65 10.18 -6.64 -7.91
CA TYR A 65 9.19 -6.93 -6.85
C TYR A 65 9.83 -7.05 -5.46
N VAL A 66 11.14 -7.32 -5.36
CA VAL A 66 11.87 -7.41 -4.09
C VAL A 66 11.96 -6.02 -3.43
N VAL A 67 12.19 -4.97 -4.22
CA VAL A 67 12.18 -3.58 -3.76
C VAL A 67 10.77 -3.25 -3.27
N PHE A 68 9.78 -3.25 -4.16
CA PHE A 68 8.36 -3.15 -3.81
C PHE A 68 7.48 -3.88 -4.82
N THR A 69 6.33 -4.39 -4.38
CA THR A 69 5.31 -4.93 -5.28
C THR A 69 4.54 -3.79 -5.96
N ASP A 70 3.84 -4.09 -7.06
CA ASP A 70 3.00 -3.11 -7.75
C ASP A 70 1.92 -2.53 -6.82
N ASN A 71 1.30 -3.38 -5.99
CA ASN A 71 0.31 -2.95 -5.00
C ASN A 71 0.88 -1.94 -4.00
N THR A 72 2.13 -2.12 -3.56
CA THR A 72 2.77 -1.15 -2.66
C THR A 72 3.02 0.18 -3.37
N LEU A 73 3.46 0.18 -4.64
CA LEU A 73 3.64 1.42 -5.40
C LEU A 73 2.33 2.17 -5.64
N ILE A 74 1.26 1.44 -5.97
CA ILE A 74 -0.09 1.99 -6.12
C ILE A 74 -0.55 2.59 -4.79
N ALA A 75 -0.39 1.87 -3.67
CA ALA A 75 -0.77 2.37 -2.36
C ALA A 75 0.00 3.64 -1.96
N ILE A 76 1.29 3.78 -2.32
CA ILE A 76 2.06 5.02 -2.12
C ILE A 76 1.50 6.16 -2.98
N ALA A 77 1.24 5.91 -4.26
CA ALA A 77 0.69 6.92 -5.18
C ALA A 77 -0.72 7.38 -4.80
N GLU A 78 -1.47 6.56 -4.07
CA GLU A 78 -2.80 6.91 -3.55
C GLU A 78 -2.76 7.61 -2.20
N SER A 79 -1.85 7.21 -1.30
CA SER A 79 -1.82 7.73 0.07
C SER A 79 -1.00 8.99 0.22
N LEU A 80 -0.10 9.28 -0.73
CA LEU A 80 0.78 10.44 -0.77
C LEU A 80 1.49 10.69 0.57
N PRO A 81 2.26 9.70 1.07
CA PRO A 81 2.84 9.74 2.41
C PRO A 81 3.81 10.91 2.56
N ALA A 82 3.68 11.67 3.64
CA ALA A 82 4.51 12.85 3.92
C ALA A 82 5.68 12.57 4.88
N ASP A 83 5.65 11.42 5.56
CA ASP A 83 6.64 11.02 6.57
C ASP A 83 6.79 9.49 6.67
N ASP A 84 7.76 9.07 7.49
CA ASP A 84 8.08 7.66 7.74
C ASP A 84 6.91 6.89 8.38
N ALA A 85 6.14 7.54 9.25
CA ALA A 85 5.00 6.91 9.91
C ALA A 85 3.90 6.57 8.89
N ALA A 86 3.65 7.48 7.93
CA ALA A 86 2.73 7.26 6.82
C ALA A 86 3.23 6.15 5.89
N LEU A 87 4.53 6.03 5.65
CA LEU A 87 5.10 4.92 4.87
C LEU A 87 4.91 3.57 5.56
N VAL A 88 5.19 3.47 6.87
CA VAL A 88 5.02 2.20 7.62
C VAL A 88 3.56 1.76 7.71
N ALA A 89 2.61 2.70 7.61
CA ALA A 89 1.18 2.36 7.52
C ALA A 89 0.80 1.65 6.21
N ILE A 90 1.66 1.68 5.18
CA ILE A 90 1.41 1.03 3.88
C ILE A 90 1.80 -0.45 3.95
N PRO A 91 0.88 -1.38 3.63
CA PRO A 91 1.19 -2.80 3.60
C PRO A 91 2.38 -3.13 2.68
N GLY A 92 3.35 -3.86 3.24
CA GLY A 92 4.57 -4.26 2.54
C GLY A 92 5.79 -3.35 2.78
N ILE A 93 5.63 -2.27 3.56
CA ILE A 93 6.74 -1.42 4.02
C ILE A 93 7.01 -1.70 5.51
N GLY A 94 8.02 -2.53 5.79
CA GLY A 94 8.53 -2.77 7.13
C GLY A 94 9.78 -1.94 7.44
N ALA A 95 10.25 -1.98 8.69
CA ALA A 95 11.40 -1.20 9.16
C ALA A 95 12.62 -1.25 8.22
N ARG A 96 13.02 -2.45 7.77
CA ARG A 96 14.15 -2.61 6.84
C ARG A 96 13.95 -1.88 5.51
N LYS A 97 12.74 -1.90 4.95
CA LYS A 97 12.45 -1.21 3.69
C LYS A 97 12.34 0.30 3.89
N LEU A 98 11.83 0.73 5.03
CA LEU A 98 11.81 2.14 5.41
C LEU A 98 13.24 2.67 5.53
N GLU A 99 14.10 1.98 6.27
CA GLU A 99 15.52 2.36 6.42
C GLU A 99 16.24 2.43 5.07
N GLN A 100 15.96 1.47 4.18
CA GLN A 100 16.68 1.35 2.92
C GLN A 100 16.15 2.28 1.81
N PHE A 101 14.84 2.54 1.77
CA PHE A 101 14.17 3.19 0.62
C PHE A 101 13.27 4.36 1.01
N GLY A 102 13.03 4.60 2.30
CA GLY A 102 12.05 5.57 2.77
C GLY A 102 12.36 6.99 2.32
N ALA A 103 13.62 7.42 2.44
CA ALA A 103 14.06 8.75 2.02
C ALA A 103 13.77 9.01 0.53
N ASP A 104 14.19 8.10 -0.35
CA ASP A 104 13.98 8.20 -1.80
C ASP A 104 12.50 8.26 -2.16
N VAL A 105 11.68 7.40 -1.55
CA VAL A 105 10.24 7.37 -1.79
C VAL A 105 9.60 8.68 -1.33
N LEU A 106 9.94 9.18 -0.15
CA LEU A 106 9.42 10.46 0.33
C LEU A 106 9.84 11.63 -0.57
N ASP A 107 11.06 11.62 -1.11
CA ASP A 107 11.51 12.64 -2.07
C ASP A 107 10.74 12.57 -3.39
N LEU A 108 10.47 11.37 -3.91
CA LEU A 108 9.62 11.20 -5.09
C LEU A 108 8.20 11.71 -4.85
N VAL A 109 7.64 11.42 -3.68
CA VAL A 109 6.31 11.90 -3.28
C VAL A 109 6.33 13.43 -3.13
N ARG A 110 7.33 14.02 -2.49
CA ARG A 110 7.45 15.48 -2.30
C ARG A 110 7.65 16.24 -3.61
N SER A 111 8.35 15.65 -4.58
CA SER A 111 8.63 16.26 -5.88
C SER A 111 7.53 16.03 -6.92
N ARG A 112 6.37 15.52 -6.51
CA ARG A 112 5.16 15.56 -7.33
C ARG A 112 4.65 17.02 -7.32
N GLY A 113 4.81 17.73 -8.44
CA GLY A 113 4.21 19.06 -8.68
C GLY A 113 4.44 20.09 -7.58
#